data_AF-A0A2B4RXZ4-F1
#
_entry.id   AF-A0A2B4RXZ4-F1
#
_cell.length_a   1.000
_cell.length_b   1.000
_cell.length_c   1.000
_cell.angle_alpha   90.00
_cell.angle_beta   90.00
_cell.angle_gamma   90.00
#
_symmetry.space_group_name_H-M   'P 1'
#
loop_
_entity.id
_entity.type
_entity.pdbx_description
1 polymer ?
#
loop_
_entity_poly.entity_id
_entity_poly.type
_entity_poly.pdbx_seq_one_letter_code
_entity_poly.pdbx_strand_id
1 'polypeptide(L)'
;MEVPSPAGLGSFKASSGSKVCQSCQDGYYQLKTGQTSCVECPVRYYCPWPSSPPSPCDKEQICPAGSMTPQEDCKGLLTRNNETEECEMSAIVYAVIAVSLAVVVAAIGFVILRKYRRRDSEALFMRMLKDAVK
;
A
#
# COMPACT_ATOMS: atom_id res chain seq x y z
N MET A 1 19.80 9.84 -46.81
CA MET A 1 18.79 9.41 -45.81
C MET A 1 19.55 8.83 -44.65
N GLU A 2 19.51 9.48 -43.49
CA GLU A 2 20.19 8.98 -42.29
C GLU A 2 19.27 7.94 -41.65
N VAL A 3 19.66 6.67 -41.72
CA VAL A 3 18.90 5.56 -41.13
C VAL A 3 18.87 5.79 -39.61
N PRO A 4 17.69 5.91 -38.97
CA PRO A 4 17.62 6.05 -37.52
C PRO A 4 18.26 4.81 -36.87
N SER A 5 19.29 5.00 -36.05
CA SER A 5 19.94 3.91 -35.32
C SER A 5 18.91 3.12 -34.50
N PRO A 6 18.90 1.78 -34.52
CA PRO A 6 17.95 1.02 -33.72
C PRO A 6 18.15 1.31 -32.23
N ALA A 7 17.07 1.32 -31.45
CA ALA A 7 17.18 1.43 -30.00
C ALA A 7 18.02 0.28 -29.46
N GLY A 8 19.04 0.60 -28.65
CA GLY A 8 19.93 -0.36 -28.02
C GLY A 8 19.30 -1.06 -26.81
N LEU A 9 20.07 -1.90 -26.13
CA LEU A 9 19.64 -2.56 -24.90
C LEU A 9 19.24 -1.53 -23.84
N GLY A 10 18.14 -1.79 -23.14
CA GLY A 10 17.57 -0.89 -22.14
C GLY A 10 16.95 0.39 -22.70
N SER A 11 16.80 0.49 -24.03
CA SER A 11 16.13 1.62 -24.68
C SER A 11 15.13 1.15 -25.73
N PHE A 12 14.09 1.96 -25.95
CA PHE A 12 13.06 1.71 -26.96
C PHE A 12 12.82 2.97 -27.81
N LYS A 13 12.12 2.79 -28.93
CA LYS A 13 11.66 3.89 -29.78
C LYS A 13 10.16 3.81 -29.93
N ALA A 14 9.41 4.76 -29.36
CA ALA A 14 7.94 4.77 -29.43
C ALA A 14 7.37 4.64 -30.86
N SER A 15 8.12 5.07 -31.88
CA SER A 15 7.78 4.89 -33.29
C SER A 15 9.03 4.59 -34.12
N SER A 16 8.88 3.81 -35.20
CA SER A 16 9.94 3.47 -36.16
C SER A 16 10.57 4.69 -36.84
N GLY A 17 9.85 5.82 -36.88
CA GLY A 17 10.37 7.11 -37.36
C GLY A 17 11.11 7.95 -36.31
N SER A 18 11.11 7.54 -35.03
CA SER A 18 11.76 8.31 -33.96
C SER A 18 13.29 8.26 -34.11
N LYS A 19 13.92 9.43 -34.07
CA LYS A 19 15.38 9.55 -33.95
C LYS A 19 15.85 9.45 -32.50
N VAL A 20 14.93 9.61 -31.54
CA VAL A 20 15.23 9.61 -30.11
C VAL A 20 14.98 8.22 -29.53
N CYS A 21 16.00 7.67 -28.88
CA CYS A 21 15.89 6.47 -28.06
C CYS A 21 15.48 6.89 -26.65
N GLN A 22 14.41 6.29 -26.12
CA GLN A 22 13.99 6.48 -24.73
C GLN A 22 14.49 5.32 -23.89
N SER A 23 15.10 5.60 -22.74
CA SER A 23 15.44 4.55 -21.79
C SER A 23 14.18 3.90 -21.25
N CYS A 24 14.24 2.60 -20.96
CA CYS A 24 13.20 1.96 -20.17
C CYS A 24 13.15 2.57 -18.78
N GLN A 25 11.94 2.63 -18.22
CA GLN A 25 11.75 2.97 -16.82
C GLN A 25 12.26 1.83 -15.95
N ASP A 26 12.60 2.16 -14.71
CA ASP A 26 12.98 1.16 -13.72
C ASP A 26 11.84 0.14 -13.53
N GLY A 27 12.19 -1.13 -13.32
CA GLY A 27 11.21 -2.21 -13.33
C GLY A 27 10.81 -2.69 -14.74
N TYR A 28 11.36 -2.09 -15.79
CA TYR A 28 11.22 -2.55 -17.17
C TYR A 28 12.59 -2.82 -17.79
N TYR A 29 12.64 -3.78 -18.70
CA TYR A 29 13.86 -4.19 -19.37
C TYR A 29 13.67 -4.34 -20.88
N GLN A 30 14.77 -4.23 -21.61
CA GLN A 30 14.80 -4.41 -23.06
C GLN A 30 16.10 -5.08 -23.49
N LEU A 31 16.00 -6.34 -23.92
CA LEU A 31 17.13 -7.13 -24.40
C LEU A 31 17.22 -7.24 -25.92
N LYS A 32 16.22 -6.74 -26.65
CA LYS A 32 16.17 -6.77 -28.11
C LYS A 32 16.27 -5.37 -28.67
N THR A 33 17.09 -5.22 -29.71
CA THR A 33 17.23 -3.94 -30.39
C THR A 33 16.00 -3.64 -31.25
N GLY A 34 15.64 -2.36 -31.37
CA GLY A 34 14.57 -1.90 -32.26
C GLY A 34 13.15 -2.18 -31.76
N GLN A 35 12.97 -2.50 -30.48
CA GLN A 35 11.62 -2.58 -29.90
C GLN A 35 10.99 -1.20 -29.70
N THR A 36 9.67 -1.17 -29.78
CA THR A 36 8.86 0.05 -29.63
C THR A 36 8.34 0.28 -28.22
N SER A 37 8.57 -0.67 -27.32
CA SER A 37 8.23 -0.60 -25.90
C SER A 37 9.22 -1.42 -25.08
N CYS A 38 9.25 -1.21 -23.77
CA CYS A 38 10.00 -2.05 -22.84
C CYS A 38 9.11 -3.17 -22.28
N VAL A 39 9.75 -4.25 -21.85
CA VAL A 39 9.08 -5.40 -21.23
C VAL A 39 9.07 -5.17 -19.73
N GLU A 40 7.91 -5.35 -19.10
CA GLU A 40 7.78 -5.28 -17.64
C GLU A 40 8.50 -6.45 -16.97
N CYS A 41 9.15 -6.19 -15.83
CA CYS A 41 9.79 -7.25 -15.07
C CYS A 41 8.72 -8.25 -14.56
N PRO A 42 8.87 -9.56 -14.80
CA PRO A 42 7.88 -10.53 -14.36
C PRO A 42 7.90 -10.73 -12.85
N VAL A 43 6.77 -11.23 -12.30
CA VAL A 43 6.68 -11.63 -10.90
C VAL A 43 7.74 -12.66 -10.52
N ARG A 44 8.25 -12.60 -9.29
CA ARG A 44 9.39 -13.39 -8.78
C ARG A 44 10.75 -13.01 -9.36
N TYR A 45 10.81 -11.96 -10.17
CA TYR A 45 12.04 -11.38 -10.68
C TYR A 45 12.11 -9.89 -10.42
N TYR A 46 13.33 -9.36 -10.42
CA TYR A 46 13.60 -7.94 -10.35
C TYR A 46 14.56 -7.51 -11.45
N CYS A 47 14.40 -6.29 -11.92
CA CYS A 47 15.12 -5.74 -13.07
C CYS A 47 15.88 -4.47 -12.62
N PRO A 48 17.09 -4.62 -12.07
CA PRO A 48 17.86 -3.49 -11.56
C PRO A 48 18.42 -2.62 -12.69
N TRP A 49 18.63 -3.21 -13.88
CA TRP A 49 19.09 -2.49 -15.05
C TRP A 49 18.22 -2.81 -16.27
N PRO A 50 17.79 -1.80 -17.03
CA PRO A 50 16.95 -2.00 -18.19
C PRO A 50 17.67 -2.75 -19.34
N SER A 51 19.00 -2.71 -19.37
CA SER A 51 19.82 -3.43 -20.35
C SER A 51 20.21 -4.86 -19.91
N SER A 52 19.67 -5.35 -18.79
CA SER A 52 20.01 -6.66 -18.22
C SER A 52 18.79 -7.59 -18.16
N PRO A 53 18.98 -8.92 -18.18
CA PRO A 53 17.89 -9.86 -17.98
C PRO A 53 17.34 -9.79 -16.54
N PRO A 54 16.05 -10.11 -16.35
CA PRO A 54 15.45 -10.20 -15.02
C PRO A 54 16.22 -11.18 -14.12
N SER A 55 16.50 -10.76 -12.89
CA SER A 55 17.16 -11.59 -11.88
C SER A 55 16.13 -12.23 -10.95
N PRO A 56 16.23 -13.52 -10.62
CA PRO A 56 15.28 -14.18 -9.73
C PRO A 56 15.42 -13.66 -8.30
N CYS A 57 14.31 -13.60 -7.58
CA CYS A 57 14.31 -13.25 -6.16
C CYS A 57 14.48 -14.47 -5.28
N ASP A 58 15.12 -14.29 -4.13
CA ASP A 58 15.19 -15.35 -3.11
C ASP A 58 13.81 -15.62 -2.51
N LYS A 59 13.66 -16.78 -1.85
CA LYS A 59 12.36 -17.24 -1.33
C LYS A 59 11.84 -16.35 -0.20
N GLU A 60 12.75 -15.73 0.52
CA GLU A 60 12.47 -14.79 1.59
C GLU A 60 11.96 -13.44 1.03
N GLN A 61 12.31 -13.09 -0.21
CA GLN A 61 12.02 -11.80 -0.82
C GLN A 61 10.69 -11.80 -1.61
N ILE A 62 10.11 -10.60 -1.76
CA ILE A 62 8.91 -10.33 -2.56
C ILE A 62 9.31 -9.48 -3.76
N CYS A 63 8.91 -9.92 -4.95
CA CYS A 63 9.14 -9.21 -6.20
C CYS A 63 7.87 -9.25 -7.05
N PRO A 64 7.02 -8.22 -6.92
CA PRO A 64 5.86 -8.07 -7.80
C PRO A 64 6.32 -7.71 -9.22
N ALA A 65 5.39 -7.75 -10.17
CA ALA A 65 5.66 -7.29 -11.52
C ALA A 65 6.15 -5.82 -11.50
N GLY A 66 7.13 -5.51 -12.35
CA GLY A 66 7.74 -4.18 -12.39
C GLY A 66 8.72 -3.88 -11.25
N SER A 67 9.16 -4.87 -10.47
CA SER A 67 10.13 -4.61 -9.40
C SER A 67 11.55 -4.35 -9.94
N MET A 68 12.24 -3.36 -9.36
CA MET A 68 13.65 -3.04 -9.66
C MET A 68 14.63 -3.55 -8.61
N THR A 69 14.13 -3.89 -7.41
CA THR A 69 14.92 -4.40 -6.28
C THR A 69 14.11 -5.44 -5.52
N PRO A 70 14.75 -6.45 -4.92
CA PRO A 70 14.03 -7.35 -4.03
C PRO A 70 13.49 -6.59 -2.81
N GLN A 71 12.26 -6.88 -2.42
CA GLN A 71 11.68 -6.35 -1.19
C GLN A 71 11.81 -7.42 -0.09
N GLU A 72 12.55 -7.09 0.98
CA GLU A 72 12.90 -8.04 2.04
C GLU A 72 11.71 -8.54 2.87
N ASP A 73 10.55 -7.88 2.80
CA ASP A 73 9.24 -8.40 3.24
C ASP A 73 8.12 -7.37 2.94
N CYS A 74 6.88 -7.70 3.24
CA CYS A 74 5.80 -6.70 3.26
C CYS A 74 6.14 -5.60 4.29
N LYS A 75 6.34 -4.36 3.83
CA LYS A 75 6.75 -3.25 4.69
C LYS A 75 5.70 -2.99 5.77
N GLY A 76 6.11 -2.97 7.04
CA GLY A 76 5.24 -2.60 8.17
C GLY A 76 4.38 -3.73 8.72
N LEU A 77 3.09 -3.46 8.95
CA LEU A 77 2.09 -4.41 9.50
C LEU A 77 1.23 -5.02 8.38
N LEU A 78 1.84 -5.30 7.24
CA LEU A 78 1.16 -5.92 6.10
C LEU A 78 1.56 -7.40 6.03
N THR A 79 0.62 -8.28 5.68
CA THR A 79 0.87 -9.70 5.50
C THR A 79 0.78 -10.04 4.01
N ARG A 80 1.66 -10.92 3.53
CA ARG A 80 1.67 -11.43 2.14
C ARG A 80 0.45 -12.32 1.90
N ASN A 81 -0.40 -11.97 0.94
CA ASN A 81 -1.44 -12.86 0.46
C ASN A 81 -0.81 -13.95 -0.44
N ASN A 82 -1.10 -15.22 -0.17
CA ASN A 82 -0.50 -16.35 -0.88
C ASN A 82 -1.17 -16.64 -2.24
N GLU A 83 -2.34 -16.03 -2.52
CA GLU A 83 -3.10 -16.18 -3.76
C GLU A 83 -2.77 -15.08 -4.78
N THR A 84 -2.67 -13.83 -4.32
CA THR A 84 -2.39 -12.67 -5.18
C THR A 84 -0.91 -12.26 -5.18
N GLU A 85 -0.12 -12.79 -4.25
CA GLU A 85 1.26 -12.36 -3.96
C GLU A 85 1.40 -10.87 -3.61
N GLU A 86 0.27 -10.22 -3.31
CA GLU A 86 0.18 -8.82 -2.89
C GLU A 86 0.21 -8.70 -1.36
N CYS A 87 0.61 -7.52 -0.86
CA CYS A 87 0.61 -7.25 0.57
C CYS A 87 -0.75 -6.70 1.03
N GLU A 88 -1.44 -7.44 1.90
CA GLU A 88 -2.72 -7.04 2.50
C GLU A 88 -2.54 -6.59 3.95
N MET A 89 -3.56 -5.92 4.52
CA MET A 89 -3.52 -5.52 5.94
C MET A 89 -3.45 -6.74 6.85
N SER A 90 -2.44 -6.78 7.73
CA SER A 90 -2.32 -7.85 8.71
C SER A 90 -3.52 -7.86 9.66
N ALA A 91 -3.86 -9.05 10.15
CA ALA A 91 -4.86 -9.24 11.20
C ALA A 91 -4.61 -8.34 12.44
N ILE A 92 -3.34 -8.00 12.70
CA ILE A 92 -2.94 -7.11 13.79
C ILE A 92 -3.53 -5.70 13.62
N VAL A 93 -3.58 -5.18 12.38
CA VAL A 93 -4.14 -3.85 12.10
C VAL A 93 -5.62 -3.82 12.45
N TYR A 94 -6.38 -4.82 12.00
CA TYR A 94 -7.81 -4.94 12.32
C TYR A 94 -8.04 -5.08 13.82
N ALA A 95 -7.22 -5.86 14.52
CA ALA A 95 -7.31 -6.01 15.97
C ALA A 95 -7.09 -4.68 16.71
N VAL A 96 -6.06 -3.92 16.33
CA VAL A 96 -5.77 -2.60 16.92
C VAL A 96 -6.91 -1.61 16.68
N ILE A 97 -7.45 -1.58 15.46
CA ILE A 97 -8.61 -0.73 15.13
C ILE A 97 -9.81 -1.10 16.00
N ALA A 98 -10.15 -2.38 16.09
CA ALA A 98 -11.29 -2.84 16.90
C ALA A 98 -11.14 -2.47 18.39
N VAL A 99 -9.95 -2.67 18.96
CA VAL A 99 -9.65 -2.30 20.35
C VAL A 99 -9.74 -0.79 20.56
N SER A 100 -9.18 0.00 19.63
CA SER A 100 -9.24 1.47 19.72
C SER A 100 -10.67 1.98 19.71
N LEU A 101 -11.54 1.43 18.84
CA LEU A 101 -12.94 1.79 18.77
C LEU A 101 -13.69 1.37 20.05
N ALA A 102 -13.43 0.19 20.58
CA ALA A 102 -14.04 -0.28 21.82
C ALA A 102 -13.69 0.62 23.02
N VAL A 103 -12.42 1.04 23.13
CA VAL A 103 -11.97 1.96 24.19
C VAL A 103 -12.64 3.32 24.05
N VAL A 104 -12.76 3.86 22.84
CA VAL A 104 -13.44 5.14 22.59
C VAL A 104 -14.92 5.06 22.96
N VAL A 105 -15.61 3.99 22.57
CA VAL A 105 -17.02 3.76 22.92
C VAL A 105 -17.20 3.63 24.43
N ALA A 106 -16.33 2.88 25.10
CA ALA A 106 -16.37 2.73 26.55
C ALA A 106 -16.11 4.07 27.28
N ALA A 107 -15.16 4.87 26.81
CA ALA A 107 -14.87 6.19 27.36
C ALA A 107 -16.05 7.16 27.17
N ILE A 108 -16.64 7.20 25.98
CA ILE A 108 -17.83 8.02 25.69
C ILE A 108 -19.01 7.56 26.55
N GLY A 109 -19.26 6.24 26.61
CA GLY A 109 -20.28 5.65 27.47
C GLY A 109 -20.09 6.02 28.93
N PHE A 110 -18.86 5.93 29.44
CA PHE A 110 -18.52 6.33 30.81
C PHE A 110 -18.79 7.82 31.06
N VAL A 111 -18.40 8.70 30.14
CA VAL A 111 -18.67 10.15 30.24
C VAL A 111 -20.17 10.44 30.22
N ILE A 112 -20.92 9.81 29.32
CA ILE A 112 -22.38 9.97 29.23
C ILE A 112 -23.05 9.48 30.52
N LEU A 113 -22.69 8.28 31.01
CA LEU A 113 -23.22 7.74 32.26
C LEU A 113 -22.88 8.63 33.46
N ARG A 114 -21.68 9.21 33.49
CA ARG A 114 -21.26 10.13 34.55
C ARG A 114 -22.06 11.45 34.48
N LYS A 115 -22.32 11.96 33.27
CA LYS A 115 -23.17 13.14 33.06
C LYS A 115 -24.63 12.85 33.40
N TYR A 116 -25.15 11.69 33.02
CA TYR A 116 -26.51 11.26 33.33
C TYR A 116 -26.74 11.12 34.83
N ARG A 117 -25.84 10.41 35.55
CA ARG A 117 -25.89 10.29 37.02
C ARG A 117 -25.84 11.66 37.73
N ARG A 118 -25.04 12.61 37.21
CA ARG A 118 -25.01 13.97 37.76
C ARG A 118 -26.36 14.69 37.58
N ARG A 119 -26.95 14.62 36.38
CA ARG A 119 -28.28 15.22 36.13
C ARG A 119 -29.39 14.56 36.93
N ASP A 120 -29.33 13.25 37.12
CA ASP A 120 -30.32 12.52 37.93
C ASP A 120 -30.25 12.94 39.42
N SER A 121 -29.05 13.11 39.97
CA SER A 121 -28.87 13.65 41.33
C SER A 121 -29.46 15.07 41.47
N GLU A 122 -29.30 15.92 40.45
CA GLU A 122 -29.90 17.25 40.42
C GLU A 122 -31.44 17.19 40.27
N ALA A 123 -31.95 16.26 39.46
CA ALA A 123 -33.39 16.07 39.25
C ALA A 123 -34.10 15.53 40.50
N LEU A 124 -33.47 14.60 41.23
CA LEU A 124 -34.01 14.07 42.49
C LEU A 124 -34.06 15.16 43.57
N PHE A 125 -33.01 15.99 43.69
CA PHE A 125 -33.00 17.13 44.60
C PHE A 125 -34.11 18.14 44.26
N MET A 126 -34.29 18.47 42.97
CA MET A 126 -35.37 19.35 42.52
C MET A 126 -36.77 18.77 42.79
N ARG A 127 -36.94 17.45 42.75
CA ARG A 127 -38.19 16.78 43.16
C ARG A 127 -38.45 16.93 44.66
N MET A 128 -37.44 16.70 45.50
CA MET A 128 -37.58 16.86 46.96
C MET A 128 -37.89 18.31 47.36
N LEU A 129 -37.28 19.29 46.70
CA LEU A 129 -37.63 20.71 46.92
C LEU A 129 -39.07 21.02 46.53
N LYS A 130 -39.58 20.38 45.47
CA LYS A 130 -40.96 20.60 45.01
C LYS A 130 -42.00 20.02 45.97
N ASP A 131 -41.70 18.89 46.60
CA ASP A 131 -42.57 18.26 47.60
C ASP A 131 -42.52 19.00 48.94
N ALA A 132 -41.42 19.68 49.28
CA ALA A 132 -41.28 20.44 50.53
C ALA A 132 -42.01 21.80 50.53
N VAL A 133 -42.36 22.33 49.36
CA VAL A 133 -43.03 23.64 49.20
C VAL A 133 -44.55 23.48 49.04
N LYS A 134 -45.06 22.25 48.99
CA LYS A 134 -46.49 21.92 48.86
C LYS A 134 -47.07 21.44 50.17
#